data_AF-A0AAU9JS40-F1
#
_entry.id   AF-A0AAU9JS40-F1
#
_cell.length_a   1.000
_cell.length_b   1.000
_cell.length_c   1.000
_cell.angle_alpha   90.00
_cell.angle_beta   90.00
_cell.angle_gamma   90.00
#
_symmetry.space_group_name_H-M   'P 1'
#
loop_
_entity.id
_entity.type
_entity.pdbx_description
1 polymer ?
#
loop_
_entity_poly.entity_id
_entity_poly.type
_entity_poly.pdbx_seq_one_letter_code
_entity_poly.pdbx_strand_id
1 'polypeptide(L)'
;MIKTILRRIHKFPPNRYLDEYGDFFDRDQELLHRRFQKIRSDRISIDFDNVPELFATTRKNENTIRDLWRHRKVAGVILAKDEFPEINLVHPLEDAYRLMRDKNDYGFVDPYDINIDDDEDQVRVFCKDVDTHLIYQNWPMWCTFQRFIPGRPNRMLMKVAINDWENSEPKIRGGRLIVKDDFVWVDVYIPEYPRVLLADLSETTPMDKYTVADLEKCLPDGIEIAPVYKDKRKQIIYKFALGYRTIMYDSWLHNEFDVTRAVDIDRTAFGLPIRAPKTEKAVDPLPPEKQYLPKSEEERIRKVAQLLGKSFDEVKRDIIVGRQNREKDKKVVEERIAKQRKEYEKYQKAMEVSDAQTSSATEKPAGKKK
;
A
#
# COMPACT_ATOMS: atom_id res chain seq x y z
N MET A 1 -35.03 -18.23 14.99
CA MET A 1 -34.98 -16.87 15.59
C MET A 1 -33.84 -16.01 15.01
N ILE A 2 -32.70 -16.58 14.60
CA ILE A 2 -31.56 -15.88 13.98
C ILE A 2 -31.84 -15.39 12.53
N LYS A 3 -32.68 -16.08 11.76
CA LYS A 3 -33.12 -15.63 10.41
C LYS A 3 -33.89 -14.30 10.42
N THR A 4 -34.43 -13.88 11.56
CA THR A 4 -35.15 -12.61 11.72
C THR A 4 -34.21 -11.44 12.07
N ILE A 5 -33.01 -11.74 12.58
CA ILE A 5 -32.01 -10.74 12.98
C ILE A 5 -31.16 -10.32 11.78
N LEU A 6 -30.82 -11.25 10.87
CA LEU A 6 -30.12 -10.92 9.61
C LEU A 6 -30.95 -10.06 8.65
N ARG A 7 -32.29 -10.03 8.78
CA ARG A 7 -33.14 -9.10 8.03
C ARG A 7 -33.15 -7.66 8.60
N ARG A 8 -32.54 -7.41 9.76
CA ARG A 8 -32.56 -6.09 10.43
C ARG A 8 -31.31 -5.23 10.22
N ILE A 9 -30.27 -5.74 9.57
CA ILE A 9 -29.02 -4.98 9.33
C ILE A 9 -29.04 -4.24 7.97
N HIS A 10 -29.93 -4.61 7.05
CA HIS A 10 -30.14 -3.88 5.80
C HIS A 10 -31.21 -2.78 5.99
N LYS A 11 -30.87 -1.66 6.64
CA LYS A 11 -31.73 -0.47 6.62
C LYS A 11 -31.48 0.36 5.35
N PHE A 12 -32.01 -0.11 4.22
CA PHE A 12 -32.70 0.83 3.33
C PHE A 12 -34.14 0.95 3.85
N PRO A 13 -34.79 2.11 3.75
CA PRO A 13 -36.16 2.26 4.25
C PRO A 13 -37.07 1.24 3.53
N PRO A 14 -38.09 0.70 4.25
CA PRO A 14 -38.99 -0.30 3.71
C PRO A 14 -39.63 0.20 2.41
N ASN A 15 -39.88 -0.72 1.48
CA ASN A 15 -40.42 -0.63 0.11
C ASN A 15 -41.38 0.52 -0.26
N ARG A 16 -41.93 1.31 0.66
CA ARG A 16 -42.76 2.49 0.38
C ARG A 16 -42.08 3.58 -0.46
N TYR A 17 -40.75 3.73 -0.39
CA TYR A 17 -40.05 4.71 -1.23
C TYR A 17 -39.83 4.24 -2.67
N LEU A 18 -39.91 2.93 -2.93
CA LEU A 18 -39.78 2.35 -4.27
C LEU A 18 -41.08 2.46 -5.08
N ASP A 19 -42.24 2.48 -4.41
CA ASP A 19 -43.52 2.64 -5.11
C ASP A 19 -43.77 4.11 -5.54
N GLU A 20 -43.19 5.09 -4.85
CA GLU A 20 -43.35 6.52 -5.18
C GLU A 20 -42.25 7.08 -6.11
N TYR A 21 -41.08 6.43 -6.21
CA TYR A 21 -39.95 6.86 -7.05
C TYR A 21 -39.42 5.75 -7.98
N GLY A 22 -40.16 4.66 -8.16
CA GLY A 22 -39.76 3.47 -8.94
C GLY A 22 -39.45 3.76 -10.40
N ASP A 23 -40.00 4.85 -10.96
CA ASP A 23 -39.72 5.28 -12.33
C ASP A 23 -38.37 6.01 -12.48
N PHE A 24 -37.71 6.40 -11.38
CA PHE A 24 -36.43 7.12 -11.38
C PHE A 24 -35.23 6.26 -11.01
N PHE A 25 -35.44 5.08 -10.41
CA PHE A 25 -34.36 4.14 -10.12
C PHE A 25 -34.32 3.06 -11.20
N ASP A 26 -33.34 3.20 -12.09
CA ASP A 26 -33.05 2.22 -13.13
C ASP A 26 -32.75 0.86 -12.48
N ARG A 27 -33.69 -0.09 -12.66
CA ARG A 27 -33.64 -1.44 -12.08
C ARG A 27 -32.31 -2.15 -12.39
N ASP A 28 -31.70 -1.82 -13.51
CA ASP A 28 -30.40 -2.34 -13.92
C ASP A 28 -29.26 -1.83 -13.03
N GLN A 29 -29.30 -0.57 -12.59
CA GLN A 29 -28.31 -0.02 -11.65
C GLN A 29 -28.41 -0.69 -10.27
N GLU A 30 -29.63 -0.95 -9.80
CA GLU A 30 -29.84 -1.66 -8.54
C GLU A 30 -29.31 -3.10 -8.61
N LEU A 31 -29.61 -3.81 -9.70
CA LEU A 31 -29.10 -5.16 -9.92
C LEU A 31 -27.57 -5.19 -10.04
N LEU A 32 -26.97 -4.20 -10.71
CA LEU A 32 -25.52 -4.05 -10.77
C LEU A 32 -24.92 -3.79 -9.39
N HIS A 33 -25.50 -2.90 -8.59
CA HIS A 33 -25.05 -2.63 -7.24
C HIS A 33 -25.07 -3.89 -6.37
N ARG A 34 -26.17 -4.65 -6.39
CA ARG A 34 -26.28 -5.94 -5.69
C ARG A 34 -25.24 -6.94 -6.16
N ARG A 35 -24.99 -7.03 -7.47
CA ARG A 35 -23.94 -7.90 -8.02
C ARG A 35 -22.56 -7.49 -7.55
N PHE A 36 -22.22 -6.20 -7.57
CA PHE A 36 -20.92 -5.73 -7.09
C PHE A 36 -20.73 -5.93 -5.58
N GLN A 37 -21.77 -5.72 -4.78
CA GLN A 37 -21.73 -6.05 -3.35
C GLN A 37 -21.51 -7.54 -3.11
N LYS A 38 -22.22 -8.40 -3.85
CA LYS A 38 -22.02 -9.84 -3.77
C LYS A 38 -20.61 -10.25 -4.19
N ILE A 39 -20.10 -9.71 -5.31
CA ILE A 39 -18.72 -9.97 -5.74
C ILE A 39 -17.73 -9.50 -4.67
N ARG A 40 -17.97 -8.35 -4.02
CA ARG A 40 -17.12 -7.88 -2.93
C ARG A 40 -17.16 -8.81 -1.72
N SER A 41 -18.34 -9.29 -1.29
CA SER A 41 -18.44 -10.24 -0.18
C SER A 41 -17.76 -11.56 -0.52
N ASP A 42 -18.04 -12.12 -1.70
CA ASP A 42 -17.50 -13.42 -2.15
C ASP A 42 -15.98 -13.39 -2.31
N ARG A 43 -15.38 -12.20 -2.52
CA ARG A 43 -13.93 -12.01 -2.54
C ARG A 43 -13.30 -11.95 -1.15
N ILE A 44 -14.05 -11.58 -0.12
CA ILE A 44 -13.56 -11.39 1.25
C ILE A 44 -13.82 -12.62 2.11
N SER A 45 -14.98 -13.28 1.96
CA SER A 45 -15.38 -14.45 2.74
C SER A 45 -15.16 -15.74 1.97
N ILE A 46 -14.82 -16.81 2.71
CA ILE A 46 -14.83 -18.18 2.21
C ILE A 46 -16.16 -18.82 2.58
N ASP A 47 -16.73 -19.61 1.66
CA ASP A 47 -17.92 -20.41 1.91
C ASP A 47 -17.50 -21.78 2.49
N PHE A 48 -17.41 -21.87 3.82
CA PHE A 48 -17.02 -23.11 4.51
C PHE A 48 -18.11 -24.17 4.52
N ASP A 49 -19.34 -23.85 4.12
CA ASP A 49 -20.42 -24.83 3.96
C ASP A 49 -20.27 -25.66 2.67
N ASN A 50 -19.50 -25.14 1.70
CA ASN A 50 -19.30 -25.75 0.38
C ASN A 50 -17.80 -25.84 0.03
N VAL A 51 -17.04 -26.49 0.90
CA VAL A 51 -15.61 -26.73 0.69
C VAL A 51 -15.42 -27.72 -0.47
N PRO A 52 -14.57 -27.41 -1.46
CA PRO A 52 -14.28 -28.34 -2.55
C PRO A 52 -13.61 -29.63 -2.06
N GLU A 53 -14.15 -30.76 -2.51
CA GLU A 53 -13.54 -32.08 -2.31
C GLU A 53 -12.54 -32.38 -3.42
N LEU A 54 -11.39 -32.94 -3.05
CA LEU A 54 -10.37 -33.47 -3.96
C LEU A 54 -10.17 -34.97 -3.69
N PHE A 55 -10.11 -35.76 -4.75
CA PHE A 55 -9.89 -37.20 -4.63
C PHE A 55 -8.42 -37.52 -4.89
N ALA A 56 -7.82 -38.27 -3.97
CA ALA A 56 -6.42 -38.64 -4.01
C ALA A 56 -6.26 -40.15 -3.79
N THR A 57 -5.17 -40.69 -4.34
CA THR A 57 -4.76 -42.06 -4.06
C THR A 57 -3.36 -42.08 -3.48
N THR A 58 -3.07 -43.01 -2.57
CA THR A 58 -1.72 -43.12 -2.00
C THR A 58 -0.72 -43.49 -3.09
N ARG A 59 0.41 -42.77 -3.12
CA ARG A 59 1.43 -42.95 -4.14
C ARG A 59 2.20 -44.26 -3.92
N LYS A 60 2.27 -45.09 -4.96
CA LYS A 60 3.14 -46.27 -5.01
C LYS A 60 4.55 -45.91 -5.49
N ASN A 61 5.55 -46.70 -5.11
CA ASN A 61 6.96 -46.48 -5.49
C ASN A 61 7.20 -46.47 -7.01
N GLU A 62 6.38 -47.19 -7.77
CA GLU A 62 6.47 -47.28 -9.24
C GLU A 62 5.99 -45.99 -9.93
N ASN A 63 5.19 -45.17 -9.24
CA ASN A 63 4.61 -43.94 -9.79
C ASN A 63 5.67 -42.84 -9.89
N THR A 64 6.49 -42.87 -10.95
CA THR A 64 7.41 -41.77 -11.26
C THR A 64 6.66 -40.54 -11.78
N ILE A 65 7.23 -39.33 -11.62
CA ILE A 65 6.58 -38.08 -12.09
C ILE A 65 6.26 -38.15 -13.58
N ARG A 66 7.17 -38.69 -14.38
CA ARG A 66 6.99 -38.83 -15.83
C ARG A 66 5.86 -39.81 -16.17
N ASP A 67 5.74 -40.88 -15.40
CA ASP A 67 4.68 -41.88 -15.59
C ASP A 67 3.30 -41.32 -15.22
N LEU A 68 3.19 -40.68 -14.05
CA LEU A 68 1.99 -40.00 -13.60
C LEU A 68 1.45 -39.04 -14.66
N TRP A 69 2.34 -38.22 -15.23
CA TRP A 69 1.92 -37.24 -16.21
C TRP A 69 1.42 -37.85 -17.52
N ARG A 70 2.04 -38.96 -17.98
CA ARG A 70 1.54 -39.74 -19.13
C ARG A 70 0.11 -40.24 -18.90
N HIS A 71 -0.23 -40.53 -17.65
CA HIS A 71 -1.55 -40.99 -17.22
C HIS A 71 -2.49 -39.85 -16.76
N ARG A 72 -2.17 -38.59 -17.08
CA ARG A 72 -2.94 -37.39 -16.67
C ARG A 72 -3.15 -37.32 -15.15
N LYS A 73 -2.10 -37.65 -14.40
CA LYS A 73 -2.04 -37.53 -12.94
C LYS A 73 -0.87 -36.63 -12.54
N VAL A 74 -0.94 -36.10 -11.34
CA VAL A 74 0.09 -35.27 -10.73
C VAL A 74 0.41 -35.82 -9.35
N ALA A 75 1.67 -35.72 -8.94
CA ALA A 75 2.06 -36.09 -7.60
C ALA A 75 1.65 -34.99 -6.62
N GLY A 76 1.21 -35.37 -5.43
CA GLY A 76 0.88 -34.46 -4.34
C GLY A 76 1.52 -34.90 -3.04
N VAL A 77 1.65 -33.97 -2.10
CA VAL A 77 2.04 -34.28 -0.74
C VAL A 77 1.26 -33.46 0.26
N ILE A 78 0.77 -34.13 1.30
CA ILE A 78 0.31 -33.46 2.51
C ILE A 78 1.51 -33.44 3.46
N LEU A 79 2.05 -32.25 3.71
CA LEU A 79 3.21 -32.08 4.58
C LEU A 79 2.94 -32.59 6.00
N ALA A 80 3.96 -33.18 6.62
CA ALA A 80 3.91 -33.57 8.04
C ALA A 80 3.64 -32.34 8.93
N LYS A 81 2.81 -32.53 9.96
CA LYS A 81 2.49 -31.49 10.94
C LYS A 81 2.21 -32.11 12.30
N ASP A 82 3.01 -31.74 13.29
CA ASP A 82 2.93 -32.22 14.68
C ASP A 82 2.96 -33.76 14.79
N GLU A 83 1.83 -34.38 15.08
CA GLU A 83 1.64 -35.83 15.22
C GLU A 83 1.23 -36.52 13.91
N PHE A 84 0.90 -35.74 12.87
CA PHE A 84 0.46 -36.27 11.60
C PHE A 84 1.64 -36.47 10.64
N PRO A 85 1.86 -37.70 10.15
CA PRO A 85 2.92 -37.98 9.20
C PRO A 85 2.62 -37.35 7.83
N GLU A 86 3.67 -37.20 7.05
CA GLU A 86 3.59 -36.82 5.64
C GLU A 86 2.86 -37.91 4.86
N ILE A 87 1.97 -37.50 3.96
CA ILE A 87 1.27 -38.44 3.06
C ILE A 87 1.60 -38.07 1.61
N ASN A 88 2.17 -39.03 0.90
CA ASN A 88 2.45 -38.93 -0.52
C ASN A 88 1.25 -39.41 -1.34
N LEU A 89 0.72 -38.51 -2.17
CA LEU A 89 -0.53 -38.68 -2.87
C LEU A 89 -0.34 -38.59 -4.39
N VAL A 90 -1.38 -39.03 -5.10
CA VAL A 90 -1.54 -38.86 -6.54
C VAL A 90 -2.93 -38.31 -6.79
N HIS A 91 -2.99 -37.19 -7.51
CA HIS A 91 -4.22 -36.51 -7.90
C HIS A 91 -4.42 -36.59 -9.42
N PRO A 92 -5.67 -36.50 -9.91
CA PRO A 92 -5.95 -36.10 -11.28
C PRO A 92 -5.21 -34.81 -11.66
N LEU A 93 -4.71 -34.73 -12.90
CA LEU A 93 -4.03 -33.53 -13.40
C LEU A 93 -4.98 -32.31 -13.44
N GLU A 94 -6.28 -32.54 -13.58
CA GLU A 94 -7.31 -31.50 -13.55
C GLU A 94 -7.34 -30.73 -12.22
N ASP A 95 -7.11 -31.43 -11.10
CA ASP A 95 -7.07 -30.81 -9.77
C ASP A 95 -5.93 -29.79 -9.67
N ALA A 96 -4.75 -30.09 -10.22
CA ALA A 96 -3.66 -29.13 -10.24
C ALA A 96 -4.00 -27.86 -11.04
N TYR A 97 -4.64 -28.00 -12.20
CA TYR A 97 -5.08 -26.83 -12.97
C TYR A 97 -6.18 -26.06 -12.26
N ARG A 98 -7.09 -26.75 -11.57
CA ARG A 98 -8.10 -26.12 -10.72
C ARG A 98 -7.45 -25.31 -9.61
N LEU A 99 -6.49 -25.89 -8.88
CA LEU A 99 -5.72 -25.19 -7.85
C LEU A 99 -4.97 -23.98 -8.40
N MET A 100 -4.31 -24.12 -9.56
CA MET A 100 -3.62 -22.99 -10.22
C MET A 100 -4.58 -21.88 -10.63
N ARG A 101 -5.79 -22.22 -11.09
CA ARG A 101 -6.84 -21.25 -11.39
C ARG A 101 -7.33 -20.58 -10.11
N ASP A 102 -7.58 -21.37 -9.08
CA ASP A 102 -8.15 -20.91 -7.81
C ASP A 102 -7.13 -20.09 -7.00
N LYS A 103 -5.81 -20.24 -7.27
CA LYS A 103 -4.71 -19.38 -6.76
C LYS A 103 -5.03 -17.89 -6.90
N ASN A 104 -5.76 -17.49 -7.96
CA ASN A 104 -6.35 -16.17 -8.21
C ASN A 104 -5.52 -14.96 -7.73
N ASP A 105 -6.16 -13.82 -7.53
CA ASP A 105 -5.53 -12.62 -6.94
C ASP A 105 -5.27 -12.75 -5.43
N TYR A 106 -5.72 -13.83 -4.77
CA TYR A 106 -5.79 -13.94 -3.30
C TYR A 106 -4.77 -14.90 -2.69
N GLY A 107 -4.08 -15.71 -3.51
CA GLY A 107 -3.19 -16.76 -3.04
C GLY A 107 -3.93 -18.08 -2.78
N PHE A 108 -3.22 -19.06 -2.21
CA PHE A 108 -3.79 -20.38 -1.91
C PHE A 108 -4.40 -20.42 -0.49
N VAL A 109 -5.42 -19.60 -0.26
CA VAL A 109 -6.05 -19.45 1.06
C VAL A 109 -7.26 -20.36 1.22
N ASP A 110 -7.85 -20.83 0.11
CA ASP A 110 -9.07 -21.63 0.16
C ASP A 110 -8.81 -23.03 0.76
N PRO A 111 -9.72 -23.52 1.63
CA PRO A 111 -9.66 -24.88 2.14
C PRO A 111 -10.11 -25.89 1.08
N TYR A 112 -9.59 -27.11 1.21
CA TYR A 112 -9.97 -28.28 0.43
C TYR A 112 -10.08 -29.48 1.36
N ASP A 113 -11.08 -30.33 1.15
CA ASP A 113 -11.20 -31.60 1.84
C ASP A 113 -10.67 -32.70 0.92
N ILE A 114 -9.58 -33.37 1.31
CA ILE A 114 -8.97 -34.44 0.53
C ILE A 114 -9.50 -35.78 1.04
N ASN A 115 -10.11 -36.56 0.14
CA ASN A 115 -10.45 -37.96 0.37
C ASN A 115 -9.35 -38.86 -0.22
N ILE A 116 -8.82 -39.77 0.59
CA ILE A 116 -7.67 -40.62 0.24
C ILE A 116 -8.13 -42.08 0.15
N ASP A 117 -7.88 -42.73 -0.99
CA ASP A 117 -8.09 -44.18 -1.19
C ASP A 117 -9.52 -44.70 -0.89
N ASP A 118 -10.55 -43.84 -1.05
CA ASP A 118 -11.96 -44.12 -0.72
C ASP A 118 -12.20 -44.43 0.78
N ASP A 119 -11.24 -44.14 1.66
CA ASP A 119 -11.42 -44.22 3.10
C ASP A 119 -12.36 -43.09 3.60
N GLU A 120 -13.08 -43.32 4.70
CA GLU A 120 -13.93 -42.30 5.33
C GLU A 120 -13.14 -41.13 5.96
N ASP A 121 -11.81 -41.26 6.03
CA ASP A 121 -10.93 -40.26 6.64
C ASP A 121 -10.69 -39.09 5.68
N GLN A 122 -11.52 -38.05 5.81
CA GLN A 122 -11.33 -36.78 5.12
C GLN A 122 -10.28 -35.91 5.83
N VAL A 123 -9.31 -35.40 5.08
CA VAL A 123 -8.27 -34.49 5.60
C VAL A 123 -8.47 -33.09 5.05
N ARG A 124 -8.79 -32.13 5.93
CA ARG A 124 -8.83 -30.72 5.57
C ARG A 124 -7.44 -30.14 5.38
N VAL A 125 -7.21 -29.53 4.22
CA VAL A 125 -5.95 -28.90 3.86
C VAL A 125 -6.18 -27.54 3.21
N PHE A 126 -5.10 -26.79 3.06
CA PHE A 126 -5.02 -25.73 2.06
C PHE A 126 -3.83 -26.02 1.15
N CYS A 127 -3.91 -25.56 -0.10
CA CYS A 127 -2.79 -25.66 -1.02
C CYS A 127 -1.69 -24.70 -0.55
N LYS A 128 -0.45 -25.17 -0.46
CA LYS A 128 0.71 -24.32 -0.14
C LYS A 128 1.37 -23.84 -1.43
N ASP A 129 1.57 -24.74 -2.38
CA ASP A 129 2.11 -24.40 -3.69
C ASP A 129 1.78 -25.46 -4.75
N VAL A 130 1.88 -25.05 -6.01
CA VAL A 130 1.84 -25.94 -7.18
C VAL A 130 3.11 -25.70 -7.99
N ASP A 131 4.05 -26.64 -7.90
CA ASP A 131 5.30 -26.58 -8.62
C ASP A 131 5.06 -26.89 -10.09
N THR A 132 5.49 -25.97 -10.95
CA THR A 132 5.39 -26.10 -12.41
C THR A 132 6.76 -26.30 -13.03
N HIS A 133 6.79 -26.92 -14.20
CA HIS A 133 8.03 -27.13 -14.92
C HIS A 133 8.69 -25.78 -15.28
N LEU A 134 9.99 -25.64 -14.99
CA LEU A 134 10.73 -24.37 -15.15
C LEU A 134 10.62 -23.77 -16.55
N ILE A 135 10.70 -24.61 -17.58
CA ILE A 135 10.61 -24.19 -19.00
C ILE A 135 9.16 -24.13 -19.49
N TYR A 136 8.26 -24.93 -18.90
CA TYR A 136 6.89 -25.11 -19.37
C TYR A 136 5.95 -24.74 -18.23
N GLN A 137 5.72 -23.44 -18.02
CA GLN A 137 4.98 -22.93 -16.86
C GLN A 137 3.53 -23.46 -16.75
N ASN A 138 2.95 -23.93 -17.85
CA ASN A 138 1.63 -24.57 -17.88
C ASN A 138 1.67 -26.08 -17.60
N TRP A 139 2.78 -26.58 -17.06
CA TRP A 139 2.96 -28.00 -16.77
C TRP A 139 3.13 -28.18 -15.26
N PRO A 140 2.05 -28.42 -14.51
CA PRO A 140 2.14 -28.72 -13.09
C PRO A 140 2.78 -30.09 -12.90
N MET A 141 3.80 -30.14 -12.05
CA MET A 141 4.57 -31.35 -11.74
C MET A 141 4.22 -31.92 -10.37
N TRP A 142 3.93 -31.03 -9.42
CA TRP A 142 3.76 -31.41 -8.02
C TRP A 142 2.84 -30.42 -7.27
N CYS A 143 1.95 -30.93 -6.42
CA CYS A 143 1.11 -30.12 -5.55
C CYS A 143 1.51 -30.32 -4.08
N THR A 144 1.76 -29.23 -3.37
CA THR A 144 2.10 -29.27 -1.95
C THR A 144 0.90 -28.75 -1.15
N PHE A 145 0.43 -29.55 -0.21
CA PHE A 145 -0.68 -29.24 0.69
C PHE A 145 -0.20 -29.16 2.13
N GLN A 146 -0.87 -28.34 2.93
CA GLN A 146 -0.63 -28.23 4.35
C GLN A 146 -1.91 -28.53 5.12
N ARG A 147 -1.82 -29.40 6.13
CA ARG A 147 -2.95 -29.74 6.99
C ARG A 147 -3.45 -28.52 7.74
N PHE A 148 -4.76 -28.38 7.76
CA PHE A 148 -5.45 -27.40 8.56
C PHE A 148 -5.99 -28.05 9.85
N ILE A 149 -5.53 -27.58 11.00
CA ILE A 149 -5.94 -28.11 12.32
C ILE A 149 -6.44 -26.94 13.16
N PRO A 150 -7.75 -26.87 13.48
CA PRO A 150 -8.29 -25.83 14.35
C PRO A 150 -7.59 -25.83 15.73
N GLY A 151 -7.39 -24.65 16.30
CA GLY A 151 -6.70 -24.45 17.58
C GLY A 151 -5.17 -24.55 17.52
N ARG A 152 -4.58 -24.89 16.37
CA ARG A 152 -3.13 -24.89 16.14
C ARG A 152 -2.75 -23.82 15.12
N PRO A 153 -1.48 -23.33 15.12
CA PRO A 153 -1.07 -22.32 14.14
C PRO A 153 -1.07 -22.92 12.72
N ASN A 154 -1.94 -22.42 11.85
CA ASN A 154 -1.96 -22.73 10.43
C ASN A 154 -1.34 -21.56 9.67
N ARG A 155 -0.08 -21.71 9.25
CA ARG A 155 0.64 -20.65 8.55
C ARG A 155 0.15 -20.52 7.11
N MET A 156 -0.42 -19.38 6.78
CA MET A 156 -1.02 -19.09 5.48
C MET A 156 -0.49 -17.77 4.95
N LEU A 157 -0.27 -17.69 3.62
CA LEU A 157 0.05 -16.44 2.96
C LEU A 157 -1.25 -15.81 2.47
N MET A 158 -1.70 -14.77 3.17
CA MET A 158 -2.99 -14.13 2.88
C MET A 158 -2.79 -12.77 2.23
N LYS A 159 -3.64 -12.47 1.25
CA LYS A 159 -3.71 -11.13 0.69
C LYS A 159 -4.27 -10.14 1.71
N VAL A 160 -3.74 -8.94 1.71
CA VAL A 160 -4.28 -7.76 2.37
C VAL A 160 -5.02 -6.96 1.31
N ALA A 161 -6.28 -6.62 1.52
CA ALA A 161 -7.03 -5.70 0.66
C ALA A 161 -7.48 -4.49 1.46
N ILE A 162 -7.56 -3.35 0.79
CA ILE A 162 -8.10 -2.13 1.38
C ILE A 162 -9.62 -2.27 1.45
N ASN A 163 -10.19 -2.10 2.65
CA ASN A 163 -11.64 -2.26 2.85
C ASN A 163 -12.43 -1.24 2.01
N ASP A 164 -12.12 0.05 2.14
CA ASP A 164 -12.80 1.12 1.40
C ASP A 164 -11.80 2.16 0.89
N TRP A 165 -11.29 1.92 -0.32
CA TRP A 165 -10.35 2.85 -0.94
C TRP A 165 -11.03 4.14 -1.38
N GLU A 166 -12.24 4.08 -1.94
CA GLU A 166 -12.91 5.23 -2.55
C GLU A 166 -13.27 6.30 -1.51
N ASN A 167 -13.63 5.90 -0.30
CA ASN A 167 -13.93 6.81 0.81
C ASN A 167 -12.74 7.08 1.74
N SER A 168 -11.55 6.54 1.43
CA SER A 168 -10.36 6.77 2.26
C SER A 168 -9.85 8.20 2.12
N GLU A 169 -9.34 8.80 3.22
CA GLU A 169 -8.74 10.14 3.18
C GLU A 169 -7.64 10.29 2.12
N PRO A 170 -6.73 9.31 1.92
CA PRO A 170 -5.69 9.42 0.91
C PRO A 170 -6.27 9.57 -0.49
N LYS A 171 -7.37 8.86 -0.80
CA LYS A 171 -8.03 8.90 -2.11
C LYS A 171 -8.83 10.17 -2.32
N ILE A 172 -9.61 10.61 -1.32
CA ILE A 172 -10.40 11.85 -1.37
C ILE A 172 -9.49 13.05 -1.63
N ARG A 173 -8.34 13.10 -0.95
CA ARG A 173 -7.32 14.13 -1.15
C ARG A 173 -6.52 13.93 -2.45
N GLY A 174 -6.89 12.97 -3.31
CA GLY A 174 -6.28 12.76 -4.62
C GLY A 174 -4.91 12.08 -4.62
N GLY A 175 -4.56 11.40 -3.53
CA GLY A 175 -3.37 10.58 -3.41
C GLY A 175 -3.39 9.35 -4.32
N ARG A 176 -2.20 8.81 -4.59
CA ARG A 176 -2.01 7.60 -5.38
C ARG A 176 -1.58 6.44 -4.48
N LEU A 177 -2.29 5.32 -4.59
CA LEU A 177 -1.92 4.07 -3.93
C LEU A 177 -0.74 3.43 -4.67
N ILE A 178 0.31 3.11 -3.92
CA ILE A 178 1.43 2.30 -4.39
C ILE A 178 1.45 1.04 -3.53
N VAL A 179 1.13 -0.09 -4.16
CA VAL A 179 1.20 -1.42 -3.54
C VAL A 179 2.66 -1.87 -3.53
N LYS A 180 3.16 -2.32 -2.36
CA LYS A 180 4.53 -2.84 -2.22
C LYS A 180 4.54 -4.35 -2.04
N ASP A 181 3.88 -4.81 -1.00
CA ASP A 181 3.77 -6.22 -0.65
C ASP A 181 2.39 -6.44 -0.05
N ASP A 182 1.43 -6.86 -0.88
CA ASP A 182 0.03 -7.06 -0.49
C ASP A 182 -0.22 -8.47 0.06
N PHE A 183 0.82 -9.28 0.26
CA PHE A 183 0.71 -10.61 0.86
C PHE A 183 1.46 -10.69 2.18
N VAL A 184 0.80 -11.22 3.21
CA VAL A 184 1.37 -11.32 4.56
C VAL A 184 1.19 -12.74 5.07
N TRP A 185 2.28 -13.30 5.62
CA TRP A 185 2.20 -14.56 6.36
C TRP A 185 1.50 -14.34 7.70
N VAL A 186 0.44 -15.11 7.93
CA VAL A 186 -0.31 -15.14 9.18
C VAL A 186 -0.47 -16.56 9.68
N ASP A 187 -0.58 -16.72 10.99
CA ASP A 187 -0.89 -17.98 11.64
C ASP A 187 -2.39 -17.93 12.07
N VAL A 188 -3.20 -18.82 11.49
CA VAL A 188 -4.66 -18.91 11.70
C VAL A 188 -4.99 -20.05 12.65
N TYR A 189 -5.80 -19.78 13.67
CA TYR A 189 -6.18 -20.76 14.69
C TYR A 189 -7.68 -21.12 14.67
N ILE A 190 -8.50 -20.31 14.03
CA ILE A 190 -9.97 -20.45 13.98
C ILE A 190 -10.42 -21.31 12.80
N PRO A 191 -11.50 -22.12 12.93
CA PRO A 191 -11.97 -22.99 11.85
C PRO A 191 -12.50 -22.23 10.64
N GLU A 192 -13.13 -21.08 10.87
CA GLU A 192 -13.64 -20.19 9.82
C GLU A 192 -12.80 -18.92 9.79
N TYR A 193 -12.21 -18.61 8.63
CA TYR A 193 -11.32 -17.46 8.46
C TYR A 193 -11.64 -16.73 7.14
N PRO A 194 -11.34 -15.42 7.03
CA PRO A 194 -11.60 -14.69 5.79
C PRO A 194 -10.64 -15.14 4.69
N ARG A 195 -11.02 -14.94 3.43
CA ARG A 195 -10.15 -15.16 2.27
C ARG A 195 -9.04 -14.11 2.19
N VAL A 196 -9.34 -12.90 2.65
CA VAL A 196 -8.49 -11.71 2.53
C VAL A 196 -8.52 -10.92 3.83
N LEU A 197 -7.37 -10.39 4.23
CA LEU A 197 -7.25 -9.50 5.39
C LEU A 197 -7.63 -8.07 4.99
N LEU A 198 -8.44 -7.40 5.80
CA LEU A 198 -8.90 -6.05 5.49
C LEU A 198 -8.02 -5.01 6.18
N ALA A 199 -7.37 -4.16 5.39
CA ALA A 199 -6.68 -2.98 5.86
C ALA A 199 -7.69 -1.84 6.06
N ASP A 200 -7.76 -1.33 7.28
CA ASP A 200 -8.45 -0.08 7.58
C ASP A 200 -7.52 1.12 7.33
N LEU A 201 -7.99 2.07 6.52
CA LEU A 201 -7.27 3.29 6.16
C LEU A 201 -7.92 4.55 6.74
N SER A 202 -8.87 4.41 7.66
CA SER A 202 -9.61 5.51 8.28
C SER A 202 -8.70 6.58 8.87
N GLU A 203 -7.58 6.19 9.50
CA GLU A 203 -6.63 7.10 10.15
C GLU A 203 -5.45 7.51 9.24
N THR A 204 -5.41 7.05 7.98
CA THR A 204 -4.22 7.20 7.14
C THR A 204 -4.28 8.48 6.32
N THR A 205 -3.21 9.29 6.31
CA THR A 205 -3.15 10.52 5.49
C THR A 205 -2.33 10.32 4.22
N PRO A 206 -2.46 11.19 3.20
CA PRO A 206 -1.53 11.20 2.08
C PRO A 206 -0.09 11.39 2.57
N MET A 207 0.86 10.63 2.02
CA MET A 207 2.27 10.45 2.45
C MET A 207 2.53 9.40 3.52
N ASP A 208 1.50 8.99 4.25
CA ASP A 208 1.66 7.91 5.21
C ASP A 208 1.91 6.57 4.52
N LYS A 209 2.34 5.62 5.34
CA LYS A 209 2.62 4.24 4.96
C LYS A 209 1.76 3.35 5.83
N TYR A 210 1.09 2.40 5.22
CA TYR A 210 0.45 1.32 5.94
C TYR A 210 1.46 0.19 6.15
N THR A 211 1.72 -0.16 7.40
CA THR A 211 2.73 -1.17 7.75
C THR A 211 2.11 -2.44 8.30
N VAL A 212 2.94 -3.49 8.43
CA VAL A 212 2.55 -4.75 9.06
C VAL A 212 2.08 -4.53 10.51
N ALA A 213 2.66 -3.57 11.24
CA ALA A 213 2.21 -3.20 12.59
C ALA A 213 0.80 -2.59 12.63
N ASP A 214 0.41 -1.87 11.57
CA ASP A 214 -0.92 -1.29 11.47
C ASP A 214 -1.95 -2.36 11.13
N LEU A 215 -1.57 -3.32 10.27
CA LEU A 215 -2.38 -4.50 9.98
C LEU A 215 -2.67 -5.33 11.23
N GLU A 216 -1.69 -5.51 12.12
CA GLU A 216 -1.82 -6.31 13.35
C GLU A 216 -2.99 -5.86 14.23
N LYS A 217 -3.26 -4.55 14.26
CA LYS A 217 -4.37 -3.96 15.03
C LYS A 217 -5.74 -4.22 14.40
N CYS A 218 -5.76 -4.49 13.09
CA CYS A 218 -6.97 -4.70 12.30
C CYS A 218 -7.27 -6.19 12.05
N LEU A 219 -6.42 -7.11 12.52
CA LEU A 219 -6.65 -8.53 12.32
C LEU A 219 -7.89 -9.00 13.08
N PRO A 220 -8.66 -9.94 12.50
CA PRO A 220 -9.75 -10.58 13.22
C PRO A 220 -9.22 -11.49 14.33
N ASP A 221 -10.04 -11.70 15.35
CA ASP A 221 -9.72 -12.58 16.48
C ASP A 221 -9.32 -13.99 16.01
N GLY A 222 -8.23 -14.53 16.57
CA GLY A 222 -7.75 -15.87 16.22
C GLY A 222 -6.90 -15.95 14.94
N ILE A 223 -6.49 -14.80 14.40
CA ILE A 223 -5.44 -14.69 13.39
C ILE A 223 -4.31 -13.82 13.93
N GLU A 224 -3.08 -14.32 13.85
CA GLU A 224 -1.89 -13.60 14.31
C GLU A 224 -0.92 -13.40 13.16
N ILE A 225 -0.13 -12.32 13.22
CA ILE A 225 0.97 -12.13 12.26
C ILE A 225 2.03 -13.19 12.50
N ALA A 226 2.51 -13.82 11.43
CA ALA A 226 3.51 -14.86 11.55
C ALA A 226 4.80 -14.34 12.24
N PRO A 227 5.46 -15.16 13.07
CA PRO A 227 6.72 -14.84 13.76
C PRO A 227 7.84 -14.29 12.87
N VAL A 228 7.79 -14.55 11.56
CA VAL A 228 8.76 -14.05 10.57
C VAL A 228 8.80 -12.51 10.54
N TYR A 229 7.71 -11.84 10.91
CA TYR A 229 7.63 -10.38 10.95
C TYR A 229 7.99 -9.76 12.29
N LYS A 230 8.46 -10.54 13.28
CA LYS A 230 8.83 -10.03 14.61
C LYS A 230 9.80 -8.84 14.52
N ASP A 231 10.81 -8.94 13.65
CA ASP A 231 11.80 -7.88 13.43
C ASP A 231 11.42 -6.93 12.28
N LYS A 232 10.38 -7.26 11.51
CA LYS A 232 9.96 -6.55 10.29
C LYS A 232 8.58 -5.90 10.40
N ARG A 233 8.11 -5.59 11.62
CA ARG A 233 6.81 -4.94 11.84
C ARG A 233 6.64 -3.61 11.10
N LYS A 234 7.74 -2.90 10.81
CA LYS A 234 7.75 -1.65 10.03
C LYS A 234 7.78 -1.85 8.51
N GLN A 235 7.71 -3.10 8.03
CA GLN A 235 7.62 -3.38 6.60
C GLN A 235 6.35 -2.74 6.04
N ILE A 236 6.51 -2.09 4.89
CA ILE A 236 5.45 -1.29 4.26
C ILE A 236 4.66 -2.20 3.33
N ILE A 237 3.35 -2.25 3.53
CA ILE A 237 2.38 -2.96 2.67
C ILE A 237 1.90 -1.97 1.59
N TYR A 238 1.40 -0.81 2.02
CA TYR A 238 0.90 0.25 1.15
C TYR A 238 1.62 1.57 1.41
N LYS A 239 1.90 2.31 0.33
CA LYS A 239 2.39 3.68 0.41
C LYS A 239 1.41 4.60 -0.33
N PHE A 240 1.02 5.69 0.32
CA PHE A 240 0.15 6.69 -0.28
C PHE A 240 0.99 7.87 -0.74
N ALA A 241 1.18 8.04 -2.05
CA ALA A 241 1.93 9.16 -2.60
C ALA A 241 1.03 10.38 -2.80
N LEU A 242 1.59 11.58 -2.64
CA LEU A 242 0.90 12.82 -3.03
C LEU A 242 0.57 12.78 -4.52
N GLY A 243 -0.69 13.01 -4.83
CA GLY A 243 -1.09 13.34 -6.20
C GLY A 243 -1.07 14.85 -6.39
N TYR A 244 -1.09 15.26 -7.66
CA TYR A 244 -1.28 16.65 -8.08
C TYR A 244 -2.49 17.30 -7.39
N ARG A 245 -3.61 16.58 -7.32
CA ARG A 245 -4.83 17.01 -6.64
C ARG A 245 -4.62 17.22 -5.14
N THR A 246 -3.75 16.45 -4.49
CA THR A 246 -3.43 16.62 -3.07
C THR A 246 -2.67 17.90 -2.82
N ILE A 247 -1.67 18.19 -3.66
CA ILE A 247 -0.89 19.43 -3.56
C ILE A 247 -1.78 20.65 -3.83
N MET A 248 -2.68 20.55 -4.82
CA MET A 248 -3.66 21.60 -5.09
C MET A 248 -4.66 21.79 -3.95
N TYR A 249 -5.17 20.71 -3.37
CA TYR A 249 -6.11 20.75 -2.24
C TYR A 249 -5.45 21.32 -0.98
N ASP A 250 -4.21 20.96 -0.70
CA ASP A 250 -3.43 21.48 0.42
C ASP A 250 -3.13 22.98 0.25
N SER A 251 -2.74 23.39 -0.97
CA SER A 251 -2.54 24.81 -1.32
C SER A 251 -3.84 25.61 -1.21
N TRP A 252 -4.98 25.00 -1.55
CA TRP A 252 -6.30 25.61 -1.39
C TRP A 252 -6.70 25.77 0.09
N LEU A 253 -6.51 24.74 0.92
CA LEU A 253 -6.77 24.78 2.36
C LEU A 253 -5.96 25.87 3.08
N HIS A 254 -4.72 26.11 2.65
CA HIS A 254 -3.83 27.12 3.24
C HIS A 254 -3.94 28.50 2.58
N ASN A 255 -4.89 28.73 1.67
CA ASN A 255 -5.03 29.97 0.88
C ASN A 255 -3.77 30.38 0.09
N GLU A 256 -2.93 29.40 -0.28
CA GLU A 256 -1.71 29.59 -1.08
C GLU A 256 -1.92 29.21 -2.56
N PHE A 257 -3.18 29.12 -3.00
CA PHE A 257 -3.53 28.59 -4.32
C PHE A 257 -3.16 29.57 -5.45
N ASP A 258 -1.99 29.39 -6.03
CA ASP A 258 -1.54 30.09 -7.23
C ASP A 258 -1.69 29.20 -8.47
N VAL A 259 -2.62 29.57 -9.35
CA VAL A 259 -2.94 28.87 -10.61
C VAL A 259 -1.72 28.77 -11.53
N THR A 260 -0.72 29.66 -11.41
CA THR A 260 0.48 29.61 -12.24
C THR A 260 1.45 28.49 -11.84
N ARG A 261 1.41 28.00 -10.60
CA ARG A 261 2.23 26.88 -10.12
C ARG A 261 1.73 25.50 -10.57
N ALA A 262 0.46 25.38 -10.95
CA ALA A 262 -0.13 24.13 -11.43
C ALA A 262 0.67 23.46 -12.56
N VAL A 263 1.19 24.25 -13.50
CA VAL A 263 1.97 23.75 -14.65
C VAL A 263 3.36 23.26 -14.24
N ASP A 264 3.95 23.84 -13.19
CA ASP A 264 5.25 23.42 -12.65
C ASP A 264 5.15 22.18 -11.76
N ILE A 265 4.00 21.99 -11.11
CA ILE A 265 3.67 20.77 -10.36
C ILE A 265 3.46 19.60 -11.34
N ASP A 266 2.82 19.83 -12.50
CA ASP A 266 2.76 18.83 -13.58
C ASP A 266 4.17 18.41 -14.00
N ARG A 267 5.05 19.37 -14.30
CA ARG A 267 6.44 19.05 -14.69
C ARG A 267 7.19 18.24 -13.64
N THR A 268 7.08 18.57 -12.36
CA THR A 268 7.75 17.81 -11.29
C THR A 268 7.18 16.41 -11.08
N ALA A 269 5.86 16.22 -11.17
CA ALA A 269 5.23 14.91 -11.07
C ALA A 269 5.66 13.93 -12.18
N PHE A 270 6.10 14.45 -13.33
CA PHE A 270 6.66 13.70 -14.46
C PHE A 270 8.21 13.73 -14.52
N GLY A 271 8.89 14.29 -13.52
CA GLY A 271 10.37 14.35 -13.46
C GLY A 271 11.02 15.38 -14.40
N LEU A 272 10.26 16.37 -14.88
CA LEU A 272 10.73 17.45 -15.76
C LEU A 272 11.11 18.71 -14.95
N PRO A 273 12.08 19.51 -15.43
CA PRO A 273 12.51 20.72 -14.73
C PRO A 273 11.46 21.85 -14.75
N ILE A 274 11.28 22.47 -13.59
CA ILE A 274 10.42 23.64 -13.34
C ILE A 274 10.92 24.85 -14.15
N ARG A 275 10.01 25.62 -14.77
CA ARG A 275 10.38 26.91 -15.39
C ARG A 275 10.30 28.00 -14.33
N ALA A 276 11.33 28.83 -14.22
CA ALA A 276 11.30 29.95 -13.28
C ALA A 276 10.13 30.91 -13.59
N PRO A 277 9.41 31.42 -12.57
CA PRO A 277 8.27 32.29 -12.77
C PRO A 277 8.69 33.57 -13.51
N LYS A 278 7.86 34.01 -14.46
CA LYS A 278 7.99 35.34 -15.06
C LYS A 278 7.59 36.35 -13.98
N THR A 279 8.56 37.04 -13.40
CA THR A 279 8.34 38.12 -12.44
C THR A 279 7.39 39.17 -13.03
N GLU A 280 6.33 39.47 -12.29
CA GLU A 280 5.44 40.60 -12.54
C GLU A 280 6.24 41.91 -12.54
N LYS A 281 5.76 42.86 -13.36
CA LYS A 281 6.43 44.12 -13.67
C LYS A 281 6.87 44.84 -12.41
N ALA A 282 8.18 45.03 -12.28
CA ALA A 282 8.77 45.82 -11.23
C ALA A 282 8.36 47.30 -11.35
N VAL A 283 7.98 47.84 -10.20
CA VAL A 283 7.88 49.25 -9.81
C VAL A 283 8.97 50.11 -10.47
N ASP A 284 8.59 51.32 -10.87
CA ASP A 284 9.43 52.31 -11.57
C ASP A 284 10.86 52.42 -11.01
N PRO A 285 11.90 52.42 -11.88
CA PRO A 285 13.27 52.48 -11.42
C PRO A 285 13.68 53.92 -11.05
N LEU A 286 14.26 54.05 -9.85
CA LEU A 286 15.10 55.17 -9.41
C LEU A 286 16.25 55.46 -10.41
N PRO A 287 16.76 56.71 -10.46
CA PRO A 287 17.64 57.17 -11.53
C PRO A 287 19.03 56.50 -11.50
N PRO A 288 19.70 56.38 -12.67
CA PRO A 288 20.88 55.53 -12.82
C PRO A 288 22.14 56.23 -12.28
N GLU A 289 22.65 55.75 -11.14
CA GLU A 289 24.06 55.91 -10.81
C GLU A 289 24.90 55.02 -11.74
N LYS A 290 25.91 55.62 -12.37
CA LYS A 290 26.76 55.01 -13.40
C LYS A 290 27.62 53.88 -12.82
N GLN A 291 27.11 52.64 -12.86
CA GLN A 291 27.90 51.44 -12.63
C GLN A 291 28.57 51.00 -13.93
N TYR A 292 29.90 51.06 -13.98
CA TYR A 292 30.69 50.61 -15.12
C TYR A 292 30.77 49.07 -15.14
N LEU A 293 30.41 48.46 -16.27
CA LEU A 293 30.66 47.05 -16.54
C LEU A 293 32.06 46.90 -17.18
N PRO A 294 32.79 45.82 -16.89
CA PRO A 294 34.08 45.55 -17.53
C PRO A 294 33.90 45.35 -19.05
N LYS A 295 34.87 45.84 -19.86
CA LYS A 295 34.79 45.86 -21.34
C LYS A 295 34.48 44.48 -21.97
N SER A 296 34.93 43.39 -21.36
CA SER A 296 34.67 42.02 -21.83
C SER A 296 33.21 41.57 -21.63
N GLU A 297 32.48 42.15 -20.68
CA GLU A 297 31.05 41.89 -20.49
C GLU A 297 30.20 42.72 -21.46
N GLU A 298 30.63 43.93 -21.82
CA GLU A 298 29.88 44.79 -22.73
C GLU A 298 29.76 44.18 -24.15
N GLU A 299 30.80 43.51 -24.65
CA GLU A 299 30.73 42.80 -25.94
C GLU A 299 29.77 41.60 -25.92
N ARG A 300 29.71 40.88 -24.80
CA ARG A 300 28.77 39.76 -24.63
C ARG A 300 27.34 40.27 -24.57
N ILE A 301 27.11 41.38 -23.88
CA ILE A 301 25.79 42.02 -23.76
C ILE A 301 25.32 42.57 -25.11
N ARG A 302 26.23 43.11 -25.94
CA ARG A 302 25.89 43.53 -27.32
C ARG A 302 25.43 42.36 -28.19
N LYS A 303 26.09 41.20 -28.11
CA LYS A 303 25.68 39.99 -28.84
C LYS A 303 24.32 39.47 -28.36
N VAL A 304 24.07 39.50 -27.05
CA VAL A 304 22.79 39.10 -26.47
C VAL A 304 21.67 40.07 -26.86
N ALA A 305 21.95 41.38 -26.90
CA ALA A 305 21.00 42.40 -27.33
C ALA A 305 20.59 42.22 -28.81
N GLN A 306 21.55 41.91 -29.69
CA GLN A 306 21.27 41.60 -31.10
C GLN A 306 20.39 40.36 -31.26
N LEU A 307 20.66 39.29 -30.49
CA LEU A 307 19.85 38.06 -30.54
C LEU A 307 18.42 38.26 -30.04
N LEU A 308 18.21 39.18 -29.09
CA LEU A 308 16.91 39.46 -28.49
C LEU A 308 16.13 40.60 -29.18
N GLY A 309 16.73 41.25 -30.19
CA GLY A 309 16.13 42.40 -30.87
C GLY A 309 15.87 43.61 -29.96
N LYS A 310 16.61 43.72 -28.84
CA LYS A 310 16.46 44.80 -27.85
C LYS A 310 17.64 45.76 -27.91
N SER A 311 17.45 46.97 -27.37
CA SER A 311 18.55 47.93 -27.28
C SER A 311 19.59 47.49 -26.22
N PHE A 312 20.86 47.82 -26.46
CA PHE A 312 21.95 47.49 -25.53
C PHE A 312 21.70 48.05 -24.13
N ASP A 313 21.13 49.26 -24.02
CA ASP A 313 20.87 49.93 -22.76
C ASP A 313 19.70 49.33 -21.97
N GLU A 314 18.74 48.70 -22.65
CA GLU A 314 17.68 47.93 -21.99
C GLU A 314 18.24 46.63 -21.41
N VAL A 315 19.02 45.87 -22.20
CA VAL A 315 19.61 44.61 -21.74
C VAL A 315 20.63 44.86 -20.61
N LYS A 316 21.39 45.96 -20.68
CA LYS A 316 22.31 46.38 -19.61
C LYS A 316 21.55 46.68 -18.31
N ARG A 317 20.42 47.39 -18.39
CA ARG A 317 19.56 47.66 -17.21
C ARG A 317 18.97 46.38 -16.63
N ASP A 318 18.42 45.50 -17.47
CA ASP A 318 17.84 44.22 -17.03
C ASP A 318 18.86 43.35 -16.29
N ILE A 319 20.12 43.31 -16.77
CA ILE A 319 21.19 42.53 -16.13
C ILE A 319 21.60 43.13 -14.78
N ILE A 320 21.69 44.45 -14.68
CA ILE A 320 22.05 45.15 -13.43
C ILE A 320 20.95 44.94 -12.37
N VAL A 321 19.69 45.12 -12.75
CA VAL A 321 18.54 44.86 -11.88
C VAL A 321 18.52 43.39 -11.45
N GLY A 322 18.80 42.46 -12.37
CA GLY A 322 18.92 41.04 -12.08
C GLY A 322 20.04 40.71 -11.08
N ARG A 323 21.19 41.41 -11.13
CA ARG A 323 22.28 41.25 -10.15
C ARG A 323 21.88 41.78 -8.77
N GLN A 324 21.27 42.96 -8.71
CA GLN A 324 20.82 43.56 -7.45
C GLN A 324 19.75 42.71 -6.74
N ASN A 325 18.81 42.14 -7.50
CA ASN A 325 17.80 41.25 -6.93
C ASN A 325 18.42 39.95 -6.40
N ARG A 326 19.38 39.36 -7.13
CA ARG A 326 20.11 38.17 -6.65
C ARG A 326 20.91 38.42 -5.38
N GLU A 327 21.48 39.62 -5.21
CA GLU A 327 22.18 39.99 -3.97
C GLU A 327 21.21 40.18 -2.80
N LYS A 328 20.03 40.77 -3.04
CA LYS A 328 18.97 40.87 -2.02
C LYS A 328 18.48 39.48 -1.61
N ASP A 329 18.23 38.59 -2.56
CA ASP A 329 17.77 37.22 -2.29
C ASP A 329 18.81 36.43 -1.48
N LYS A 330 20.11 36.58 -1.81
CA LYS A 330 21.19 35.96 -1.02
C LYS A 330 21.18 36.43 0.44
N LYS A 331 21.01 37.73 0.68
CA LYS A 331 20.94 38.27 2.05
C LYS A 331 19.75 37.71 2.83
N VAL A 332 18.58 37.61 2.19
CA VAL A 332 17.37 37.03 2.82
C VAL A 332 17.59 35.55 3.17
N VAL A 333 18.26 34.79 2.30
CA VAL A 333 18.60 33.38 2.56
C VAL A 333 19.60 33.26 3.70
N GLU A 334 20.64 34.09 3.73
CA GLU A 334 21.63 34.13 4.82
C GLU A 334 21.00 34.47 6.18
N GLU A 335 20.08 35.44 6.22
CA GLU A 335 19.32 35.79 7.43
C GLU A 335 18.45 34.62 7.92
N ARG A 336 17.81 33.90 7.00
CA ARG A 336 16.97 32.73 7.33
C ARG A 336 17.82 31.60 7.93
N ILE A 337 18.99 31.32 7.36
CA ILE A 337 19.93 30.32 7.86
C ILE A 337 20.46 30.74 9.25
N ALA A 338 20.78 32.02 9.45
CA ALA A 338 21.22 32.53 10.74
C ALA A 338 20.13 32.39 11.83
N LYS A 339 18.86 32.62 11.47
CA LYS A 339 17.72 32.43 12.40
C LYS A 339 17.55 30.96 12.79
N GLN A 340 17.63 30.04 11.83
CA GLN A 340 17.53 28.60 12.08
C GLN A 340 18.66 28.09 12.99
N ARG A 341 19.90 28.59 12.81
CA ARG A 341 21.02 28.23 13.70
C ARG A 341 20.79 28.68 15.15
N LYS A 342 20.29 29.90 15.35
CA LYS A 342 19.96 30.41 16.70
C LYS A 342 18.84 29.61 17.37
N GLU A 343 17.85 29.14 16.61
CA GLU A 343 16.80 28.27 17.15
C GLU A 343 17.37 26.91 17.55
N TYR A 344 18.23 26.32 16.71
CA TYR A 344 18.87 25.03 17.01
C TYR A 344 19.76 25.08 18.25
N GLU A 345 20.55 26.14 18.43
CA GLU A 345 21.35 26.36 19.65
C GLU A 345 20.50 26.49 20.92
N LYS A 346 19.31 27.10 20.82
CA LYS A 346 18.35 27.15 21.94
C LYS A 346 17.81 25.76 22.28
N TYR A 347 17.48 24.95 21.28
CA TYR A 347 17.02 23.57 21.50
C TYR A 347 18.09 22.69 22.13
N GLN A 348 19.36 22.81 21.71
CA GLN A 348 20.46 22.05 22.31
C GLN A 348 20.65 22.40 23.79
N LYS A 349 20.65 23.70 24.13
CA LYS A 349 20.74 24.14 25.54
C LYS A 349 19.56 23.67 26.39
N ALA A 350 18.36 23.57 25.81
CA ALA A 350 17.19 23.07 26.52
C ALA A 350 17.29 21.56 26.83
N MET A 351 17.86 20.76 25.91
CA MET A 351 18.10 19.32 26.15
C MET A 351 19.18 19.08 27.21
N GLU A 352 20.28 19.83 27.18
CA GLU A 352 21.35 19.70 28.19
C GLU A 352 20.83 19.98 29.61
N VAL A 353 19.89 20.92 29.76
CA VAL A 353 19.26 21.22 31.05
C VAL A 353 18.28 20.12 31.49
N SER A 354 17.55 19.48 30.57
CA SER A 354 16.66 18.37 30.94
C SER A 354 17.45 17.14 31.37
N ASP A 355 18.55 16.83 30.67
CA ASP A 355 19.39 15.67 30.98
C ASP A 355 20.07 15.81 32.35
N ALA A 356 20.50 17.03 32.69
CA ALA A 356 21.05 17.35 34.01
C ALA A 356 20.02 17.14 35.15
N GLN A 357 18.75 17.51 34.94
CA GLN A 357 17.68 17.34 35.95
C GLN A 357 17.28 15.87 36.16
N THR A 358 17.34 15.04 35.12
CA THR A 358 17.07 13.60 35.24
C THR A 358 18.19 12.84 35.96
N SER A 359 19.44 13.29 35.82
CA SER A 359 20.58 12.62 36.48
C SER A 359 20.64 12.83 38.00
N SER A 360 20.11 13.95 38.53
CA SER A 360 20.06 14.22 39.98
C SER A 360 18.94 13.48 40.73
N ALA A 361 18.00 12.84 40.04
CA ALA A 361 16.84 12.19 40.68
C ALA A 361 17.08 10.71 41.06
N THR A 362 18.17 10.10 40.59
CA THR A 362 18.43 8.65 40.74
C THR A 362 19.38 8.24 41.86
N GLU A 363 19.99 9.17 42.60
CA GLU A 363 20.84 8.83 43.76
C GLU A 363 20.06 8.96 45.10
N LYS A 364 19.39 7.87 45.51
CA LYS A 364 19.07 7.62 46.94
C LYS A 364 19.82 6.37 47.41
N PRO A 365 20.59 6.43 48.51
CA PRO A 365 21.41 5.30 48.94
C PRO A 365 20.58 4.27 49.72
N ALA A 366 20.78 3.00 49.39
CA ALA A 366 20.18 1.86 50.08
C ALA A 366 20.71 1.75 51.52
N GLY A 367 19.83 1.97 52.50
CA GLY A 367 20.12 1.77 53.91
C GLY A 367 20.24 0.29 54.28
N LYS A 368 21.40 -0.11 54.79
CA LYS A 368 21.63 -1.38 55.51
C LYS A 368 20.77 -1.43 56.77
N LYS A 369 19.98 -2.50 56.94
CA LYS A 369 19.44 -2.89 58.25
C LYS A 369 20.26 -4.05 58.83
N LYS A 370 20.52 -3.95 60.13
CA LYS A 370 21.07 -4.99 61.02
C LYS A 370 20.05 -6.07 61.28
#